data_AF-A0A957GQU3-F1
#
_entry.id   AF-A0A957GQU3-F1
#
_cell.length_a   1.000
_cell.length_b   1.000
_cell.length_c   1.000
_cell.angle_alpha   90.00
_cell.angle_beta   90.00
_cell.angle_gamma   90.00
#
_symmetry.space_group_name_H-M   'P 1'
#
loop_
_entity.id
_entity.type
_entity.pdbx_description
1 polymer ?
#
loop_
_entity_poly.entity_id
_entity_poly.type
_entity_poly.pdbx_seq_one_letter_code
_entity_poly.pdbx_strand_id
1 'polypeptide(L)'
;PNGLLALPTHGFFNLHPSLLPAYRGPEPLFWLLRDGAQPGVTVHLMTEELDKGDVVAQTAVSLPDGSSSDEAEWHCASVGADLLLQTLTHLQSGTLPRQPQGEGRYFPNPRPADFFVSTSWSARRVFNFMRGTAVWNHPYRIVGLDGEVWAKTAVGYHPTEQLGQPVVWPMGTGEKTAVIQFNPGTVEIIL
;
A
#
# COMPACT_ATOMS: atom_id res chain seq x y z
N PRO A 1 24.88 -10.81 -4.52
CA PRO A 1 25.89 -11.51 -5.36
C PRO A 1 25.57 -13.00 -5.44
N ASN A 2 25.70 -13.59 -6.62
CA ASN A 2 25.14 -14.91 -6.97
C ASN A 2 25.70 -16.03 -6.10
N GLY A 3 26.98 -15.94 -5.75
CA GLY A 3 27.62 -16.89 -4.83
C GLY A 3 27.03 -16.88 -3.41
N LEU A 4 26.40 -15.79 -2.97
CA LEU A 4 25.72 -15.74 -1.68
C LEU A 4 24.41 -16.53 -1.71
N LEU A 5 23.60 -16.36 -2.76
CA LEU A 5 22.27 -16.98 -2.89
C LEU A 5 22.32 -18.51 -2.91
N ALA A 6 23.46 -19.09 -3.30
CA ALA A 6 23.70 -20.53 -3.32
C ALA A 6 24.20 -21.11 -1.98
N LEU A 7 24.51 -20.29 -0.96
CA LEU A 7 25.05 -20.79 0.31
C LEU A 7 24.02 -21.63 1.10
N PRO A 8 22.76 -21.20 1.28
CA PRO A 8 21.78 -22.01 2.00
C PRO A 8 21.30 -23.15 1.10
N THR A 9 21.21 -24.37 1.66
CA THR A 9 20.74 -25.57 0.95
C THR A 9 19.40 -25.38 0.23
N HIS A 10 18.53 -24.54 0.77
CA HIS A 10 17.19 -24.30 0.25
C HIS A 10 17.01 -22.90 -0.38
N GLY A 11 18.10 -22.14 -0.53
CA GLY A 11 18.08 -20.75 -0.96
C GLY A 11 17.62 -19.79 0.14
N PHE A 12 17.43 -18.52 -0.24
CA PHE A 12 16.86 -17.51 0.63
C PHE A 12 15.39 -17.31 0.31
N PHE A 13 14.57 -17.21 1.34
CA PHE A 13 13.17 -16.83 1.23
C PHE A 13 13.02 -15.38 1.64
N ASN A 14 12.17 -14.64 0.94
CA ASN A 14 11.79 -13.28 1.31
C ASN A 14 10.27 -13.22 1.50
N LEU A 15 9.86 -12.50 2.54
CA LEU A 15 8.47 -12.13 2.77
C LEU A 15 8.26 -10.73 2.20
N HIS A 16 7.49 -10.64 1.13
CA HIS A 16 7.22 -9.41 0.40
C HIS A 16 5.79 -8.92 0.68
N PRO A 17 5.56 -7.66 1.07
CA PRO A 17 4.24 -7.14 1.41
C PRO A 17 3.39 -6.74 0.20
N SER A 18 3.27 -7.66 -0.77
CA SER A 18 2.26 -7.61 -1.83
C SER A 18 1.88 -9.02 -2.30
N LEU A 19 0.87 -9.10 -3.15
CA LEU A 19 0.56 -10.30 -3.94
C LEU A 19 1.40 -10.29 -5.22
N LEU A 20 2.59 -10.89 -5.19
CA LEU A 20 3.48 -10.96 -6.36
C LEU A 20 2.80 -11.74 -7.51
N PRO A 21 3.01 -11.34 -8.78
CA PRO A 21 4.04 -10.41 -9.27
C PRO A 21 3.64 -8.92 -9.27
N ALA A 22 2.52 -8.54 -8.65
CA ALA A 22 2.11 -7.15 -8.53
C ALA A 22 2.96 -6.41 -7.47
N TYR A 23 3.26 -5.14 -7.71
CA TYR A 23 3.98 -4.27 -6.78
C TYR A 23 5.35 -4.82 -6.33
N ARG A 24 6.17 -5.28 -7.29
CA ARG A 24 7.59 -5.55 -7.02
C ARG A 24 8.31 -4.25 -6.65
N GLY A 25 9.34 -4.34 -5.83
CA GLY A 25 10.19 -3.21 -5.46
C GLY A 25 10.08 -2.80 -3.99
N PRO A 26 10.77 -1.71 -3.62
CA PRO A 26 11.11 -1.42 -2.24
C PRO A 26 9.93 -1.01 -1.34
N GLU A 27 8.89 -0.38 -1.89
CA GLU A 27 7.84 0.28 -1.09
C GLU A 27 6.41 -0.17 -1.50
N PRO A 28 6.10 -1.48 -1.50
CA PRO A 28 4.86 -1.98 -2.08
C PRO A 28 3.60 -1.47 -1.35
N LEU A 29 3.65 -1.27 -0.03
CA LEU A 29 2.50 -0.78 0.74
C LEU A 29 2.09 0.64 0.33
N PHE A 30 3.06 1.53 0.09
CA PHE A 30 2.79 2.87 -0.44
C PHE A 30 1.99 2.79 -1.74
N TRP A 31 2.47 1.98 -2.69
CA TRP A 31 1.88 1.87 -4.02
C TRP A 31 0.51 1.17 -3.99
N LEU A 32 0.36 0.12 -3.19
CA LEU A 32 -0.90 -0.57 -2.97
C LEU A 32 -1.98 0.37 -2.43
N LEU A 33 -1.65 1.14 -1.39
CA LEU A 33 -2.55 2.13 -0.79
C LEU A 33 -2.90 3.24 -1.78
N ARG A 34 -1.91 3.77 -2.49
CA ARG A 34 -2.09 4.80 -3.51
C ARG A 34 -3.04 4.33 -4.61
N ASP A 35 -2.87 3.10 -5.07
CA ASP A 35 -3.66 2.53 -6.16
C ASP A 35 -5.02 1.99 -5.70
N GLY A 36 -5.24 1.90 -4.37
CA GLY A 36 -6.45 1.33 -3.77
C GLY A 36 -6.57 -0.17 -4.03
N ALA A 37 -5.44 -0.86 -4.13
CA ALA A 37 -5.34 -2.27 -4.45
C ALA A 37 -5.42 -3.16 -3.20
N GLN A 38 -5.75 -4.44 -3.41
CA GLN A 38 -5.85 -5.44 -2.35
C GLN A 38 -4.47 -5.70 -1.72
N PRO A 39 -4.28 -5.45 -0.42
CA PRO A 39 -3.06 -5.82 0.27
C PRO A 39 -2.92 -7.33 0.38
N GLY A 40 -1.68 -7.79 0.51
CA GLY A 40 -1.35 -9.19 0.70
C GLY A 40 0.13 -9.36 0.98
N VAL A 41 0.52 -10.59 1.27
CA VAL A 41 1.91 -10.98 1.50
C VAL A 41 2.26 -12.19 0.68
N THR A 42 3.50 -12.23 0.21
CA THR A 42 4.05 -13.33 -0.57
C THR A 42 5.35 -13.80 0.05
N VAL A 43 5.48 -15.10 0.26
CA VAL A 43 6.78 -15.76 0.47
C VAL A 43 7.29 -16.23 -0.89
N HIS A 44 8.43 -15.73 -1.31
CA HIS A 44 9.08 -16.11 -2.56
C HIS A 44 10.55 -16.46 -2.36
N LEU A 45 11.10 -17.25 -3.28
CA LEU A 45 12.53 -17.54 -3.34
C LEU A 45 13.26 -16.33 -3.92
N MET A 46 14.33 -15.89 -3.26
CA MET A 46 15.15 -14.81 -3.79
C MET A 46 15.95 -15.30 -5.00
N THR A 47 16.00 -14.46 -6.04
CA THR A 47 16.89 -14.64 -7.20
C THR A 47 17.77 -13.39 -7.34
N GLU A 48 18.61 -13.37 -8.38
CA GLU A 48 19.39 -12.17 -8.73
C GLU A 48 18.50 -11.00 -9.15
N GLU A 49 17.30 -11.33 -9.67
CA GLU A 49 16.31 -10.34 -10.04
C GLU A 49 15.40 -10.02 -8.85
N LEU A 50 15.25 -8.72 -8.59
CA LEU A 50 14.48 -8.19 -7.47
C LEU A 50 13.01 -8.62 -7.55
N ASP A 51 12.55 -9.34 -6.54
CA ASP A 51 11.17 -9.79 -6.34
C ASP A 51 10.58 -10.63 -7.48
N LYS A 52 11.43 -11.38 -8.22
CA LYS A 52 11.00 -12.18 -9.37
C LYS A 52 11.05 -13.69 -9.17
N GLY A 53 11.62 -14.20 -8.08
CA GLY A 53 11.74 -15.64 -7.91
C GLY A 53 10.41 -16.32 -7.59
N ASP A 54 10.42 -17.65 -7.64
CA ASP A 54 9.22 -18.46 -7.54
C ASP A 54 8.42 -18.14 -6.27
N VAL A 55 7.11 -17.97 -6.43
CA VAL A 55 6.18 -17.86 -5.31
C VAL A 55 6.04 -19.23 -4.67
N VAL A 56 6.20 -19.24 -3.35
CA VAL A 56 6.06 -20.44 -2.53
C VAL A 56 4.68 -20.43 -1.88
N ALA A 57 4.30 -19.31 -1.29
CA ALA A 57 2.98 -19.13 -0.71
C ALA A 57 2.61 -17.65 -0.77
N GLN A 58 1.31 -17.37 -0.86
CA GLN A 58 0.81 -16.00 -0.79
C GLN A 58 -0.58 -15.99 -0.18
N THR A 59 -0.94 -14.89 0.47
CA THR A 59 -2.29 -14.70 0.99
C THR A 59 -2.66 -13.22 1.02
N ALA A 60 -3.94 -12.93 0.86
CA ALA A 60 -4.47 -11.58 0.99
C ALA A 60 -4.46 -11.14 2.46
N VAL A 61 -4.29 -9.84 2.68
CA VAL A 61 -4.33 -9.20 4.00
C VAL A 61 -5.44 -8.16 4.01
N SER A 62 -6.27 -8.20 5.04
CA SER A 62 -7.27 -7.16 5.29
C SER A 62 -6.65 -6.05 6.13
N LEU A 63 -6.71 -4.82 5.65
CA LEU A 63 -6.33 -3.63 6.41
C LEU A 63 -7.59 -2.86 6.83
N PRO A 64 -7.73 -2.51 8.12
CA PRO A 64 -8.71 -1.54 8.55
C PRO A 64 -8.61 -0.22 7.79
N ASP A 65 -9.73 0.48 7.63
CA ASP A 65 -9.69 1.83 7.05
C ASP A 65 -8.97 2.80 7.99
N GLY A 66 -8.14 3.65 7.40
CA GLY A 66 -7.33 4.61 8.14
C GLY A 66 -6.12 4.04 8.86
N SER A 67 -5.79 2.75 8.66
CA SER A 67 -4.53 2.17 9.14
C SER A 67 -3.34 3.05 8.75
N SER A 68 -2.49 3.34 9.73
CA SER A 68 -1.17 3.93 9.55
C SER A 68 -0.21 2.96 8.85
N SER A 69 0.96 3.45 8.43
CA SER A 69 2.03 2.61 7.85
C SER A 69 2.41 1.48 8.80
N ASP A 70 2.65 1.82 10.07
CA ASP A 70 3.07 0.86 11.10
C ASP A 70 2.01 -0.23 11.34
N GLU A 71 0.73 0.15 11.38
CA GLU A 71 -0.36 -0.81 11.50
C GLU A 71 -0.47 -1.71 10.27
N ALA A 72 -0.34 -1.13 9.06
CA ALA A 72 -0.38 -1.89 7.82
C ALA A 72 0.77 -2.90 7.71
N GLU A 73 1.99 -2.48 8.09
CA GLU A 73 3.16 -3.34 8.19
C GLU A 73 2.96 -4.42 9.23
N TRP A 74 2.44 -4.08 10.42
CA TRP A 74 2.16 -5.05 11.47
C TRP A 74 1.14 -6.12 11.03
N HIS A 75 0.05 -5.71 10.37
CA HIS A 75 -0.93 -6.64 9.82
C HIS A 75 -0.29 -7.58 8.77
N CYS A 76 0.54 -7.05 7.88
CA CYS A 76 1.26 -7.86 6.90
C CYS A 76 2.26 -8.82 7.58
N ALA A 77 3.03 -8.32 8.55
CA ALA A 77 4.02 -9.12 9.28
C ALA A 77 3.36 -10.26 10.07
N SER A 78 2.23 -9.99 10.73
CA SER A 78 1.49 -11.01 11.48
C SER A 78 1.00 -12.13 10.56
N VAL A 79 0.33 -11.78 9.46
CA VAL A 79 -0.16 -12.78 8.49
C VAL A 79 1.01 -13.48 7.78
N GLY A 80 2.09 -12.75 7.50
CA GLY A 80 3.29 -13.29 6.88
C GLY A 80 4.07 -14.26 7.77
N ALA A 81 4.04 -14.07 9.10
CA ALA A 81 4.64 -15.01 10.04
C ALA A 81 3.94 -16.37 10.00
N ASP A 82 2.61 -16.39 9.99
CA ASP A 82 1.83 -17.62 9.85
C ASP A 82 2.09 -18.30 8.50
N LEU A 83 2.17 -17.51 7.42
CA LEU A 83 2.50 -18.00 6.08
C LEU A 83 3.91 -18.62 6.02
N LEU A 84 4.87 -18.01 6.72
CA LEU A 84 6.24 -18.51 6.80
C LEU A 84 6.33 -19.82 7.60
N LEU A 85 5.58 -19.96 8.70
CA LEU A 85 5.52 -21.21 9.46
C LEU A 85 4.97 -22.38 8.61
N GLN A 86 3.93 -22.11 7.81
CA GLN A 86 3.40 -23.10 6.85
C GLN A 86 4.45 -23.44 5.79
N THR A 87 5.14 -22.42 5.27
CA THR A 87 6.24 -22.60 4.31
C THR A 87 7.34 -23.50 4.86
N LEU A 88 7.77 -23.28 6.11
CA LEU A 88 8.79 -24.12 6.77
C LEU A 88 8.31 -25.56 6.97
N THR A 89 7.02 -25.77 7.25
CA THR A 89 6.43 -27.11 7.35
C THR A 89 6.48 -27.86 6.01
N HIS A 90 6.16 -27.18 4.91
CA HIS A 90 6.31 -27.75 3.57
C HIS A 90 7.77 -27.99 3.18
N LEU A 91 8.67 -27.10 3.60
CA LEU A 91 10.10 -27.26 3.36
C LEU A 91 10.64 -28.51 4.06
N GLN A 92 10.32 -28.69 5.34
CA GLN A 92 10.77 -29.83 6.14
C GLN A 92 10.24 -31.17 5.61
N SER A 93 9.03 -31.18 5.06
CA SER A 93 8.43 -32.39 4.46
C SER A 93 8.86 -32.65 3.01
N GLY A 94 9.67 -31.78 2.41
CA GLY A 94 10.09 -31.90 1.01
C GLY A 94 8.98 -31.66 -0.01
N THR A 95 7.88 -31.01 0.40
CA THR A 95 6.68 -30.76 -0.43
C THR A 95 6.55 -29.30 -0.86
N LEU A 96 7.62 -28.51 -0.73
CA LEU A 96 7.61 -27.06 -0.98
C LEU A 96 7.10 -26.72 -2.40
N PRO A 97 5.94 -26.06 -2.53
CA PRO A 97 5.48 -25.59 -3.82
C PRO A 97 6.41 -24.51 -4.36
N ARG A 98 6.57 -24.49 -5.69
CA ARG A 98 7.29 -23.44 -6.41
C ARG A 98 6.51 -23.08 -7.66
N GLN A 99 6.00 -21.85 -7.69
CA GLN A 99 5.22 -21.33 -8.80
C GLN A 99 5.99 -20.19 -9.44
N PRO A 100 6.48 -20.37 -10.68
CA PRO A 100 7.09 -19.28 -11.43
C PRO A 100 6.15 -18.08 -11.52
N GLN A 101 6.71 -16.89 -11.29
CA GLN A 101 5.95 -15.65 -11.44
C GLN A 101 5.65 -15.36 -12.92
N GLY A 102 4.47 -14.80 -13.19
CA GLY A 102 4.13 -14.23 -14.50
C GLY A 102 4.69 -12.82 -14.71
N GLU A 103 4.15 -12.13 -15.71
CA GLU A 103 4.43 -10.71 -15.93
C GLU A 103 3.99 -9.87 -14.71
N GLY A 104 4.82 -8.89 -14.37
CA GLY A 104 4.60 -8.03 -13.21
C GLY A 104 5.27 -6.68 -13.41
N ARG A 105 4.89 -5.73 -12.55
CA ARG A 105 5.40 -4.36 -12.62
C ARG A 105 6.28 -4.05 -11.42
N TYR A 106 7.44 -3.47 -11.70
CA TYR A 106 8.31 -2.87 -10.70
C TYR A 106 7.85 -1.44 -10.39
N PHE A 107 7.82 -1.11 -9.11
CA PHE A 107 7.51 0.21 -8.60
C PHE A 107 8.73 0.73 -7.83
N PRO A 108 9.29 1.90 -8.18
CA PRO A 108 10.47 2.45 -7.51
C PRO A 108 10.10 3.05 -6.14
N ASN A 109 11.09 3.55 -5.41
CA ASN A 109 10.84 4.40 -4.25
C ASN A 109 9.92 5.59 -4.64
N PRO A 110 8.91 5.92 -3.81
CA PRO A 110 8.05 7.08 -4.02
C PRO A 110 8.84 8.38 -4.11
N ARG A 111 8.34 9.30 -4.92
CA ARG A 111 8.87 10.65 -5.10
C ARG A 111 7.82 11.67 -4.68
N PRO A 112 8.19 12.93 -4.42
CA PRO A 112 7.24 14.02 -4.17
C PRO A 112 6.06 14.08 -5.15
N ALA A 113 6.30 13.77 -6.43
CA ALA A 113 5.27 13.77 -7.46
C ALA A 113 4.21 12.65 -7.32
N ASP A 114 4.48 11.63 -6.51
CA ASP A 114 3.58 10.50 -6.28
C ASP A 114 2.56 10.78 -5.16
N PHE A 115 2.81 11.82 -4.35
CA PHE A 115 1.90 12.32 -3.31
C PHE A 115 0.81 13.21 -3.92
N PHE A 116 -0.08 12.58 -4.67
CA PHE A 116 -1.29 13.23 -5.14
C PHE A 116 -2.50 12.32 -4.96
N VAL A 117 -3.66 12.95 -4.88
CA VAL A 117 -4.96 12.28 -4.91
C VAL A 117 -5.83 12.93 -5.98
N SER A 118 -6.63 12.14 -6.68
CA SER A 118 -7.56 12.62 -7.69
C SER A 118 -8.96 12.70 -7.10
N THR A 119 -9.72 13.76 -7.38
CA THR A 119 -11.16 13.85 -7.03
C THR A 119 -11.99 12.76 -7.70
N SER A 120 -11.45 12.09 -8.72
CA SER A 120 -12.07 10.91 -9.35
C SER A 120 -11.91 9.61 -8.55
N TRP A 121 -11.08 9.58 -7.50
CA TRP A 121 -10.93 8.41 -6.63
C TRP A 121 -12.03 8.38 -5.57
N SER A 122 -12.30 7.22 -4.98
CA SER A 122 -13.21 7.15 -3.84
C SER A 122 -12.61 7.81 -2.61
N ALA A 123 -13.47 8.43 -1.78
CA ALA A 123 -13.06 9.03 -0.52
C ALA A 123 -12.34 8.03 0.38
N ARG A 124 -12.81 6.78 0.42
CA ARG A 124 -12.16 5.68 1.16
C ARG A 124 -10.71 5.45 0.70
N ARG A 125 -10.46 5.38 -0.61
CA ARG A 125 -9.10 5.22 -1.16
C ARG A 125 -8.20 6.39 -0.77
N VAL A 126 -8.71 7.60 -0.92
CA VAL A 126 -7.96 8.84 -0.59
C VAL A 126 -7.61 8.89 0.88
N PHE A 127 -8.58 8.62 1.75
CA PHE A 127 -8.39 8.55 3.18
C PHE A 127 -7.33 7.50 3.56
N ASN A 128 -7.48 6.27 3.06
CA ASN A 128 -6.54 5.19 3.37
C ASN A 128 -5.12 5.50 2.86
N PHE A 129 -4.98 6.10 1.67
CA PHE A 129 -3.67 6.51 1.16
C PHE A 129 -3.03 7.59 2.04
N MET A 130 -3.76 8.68 2.35
CA MET A 130 -3.22 9.77 3.18
C MET A 130 -2.86 9.32 4.59
N ARG A 131 -3.66 8.42 5.18
CA ARG A 131 -3.41 7.88 6.52
C ARG A 131 -2.23 6.91 6.52
N GLY A 132 -2.22 5.95 5.61
CA GLY A 132 -1.19 4.93 5.54
C GLY A 132 0.17 5.45 5.06
N THR A 133 0.24 6.64 4.46
CA THR A 133 1.50 7.25 4.01
C THR A 133 1.87 8.53 4.76
N ALA A 134 1.18 8.84 5.87
CA ALA A 134 1.46 10.02 6.68
C ALA A 134 2.89 10.08 7.26
N VAL A 135 3.52 8.93 7.50
CA VAL A 135 4.91 8.84 8.03
C VAL A 135 5.94 9.53 7.13
N TRP A 136 5.64 9.66 5.83
CA TRP A 136 6.50 10.32 4.85
C TRP A 136 6.54 11.85 5.02
N ASN A 137 5.65 12.43 5.83
CA ASN A 137 5.58 13.86 6.13
C ASN A 137 5.62 14.76 4.87
N HIS A 138 4.91 14.33 3.82
CA HIS A 138 4.85 15.04 2.55
C HIS A 138 3.40 15.50 2.28
N PRO A 139 3.18 16.75 1.83
CA PRO A 139 1.85 17.21 1.47
C PRO A 139 1.35 16.52 0.19
N TYR A 140 0.04 16.38 0.07
CA TYR A 140 -0.65 15.75 -1.04
C TYR A 140 -1.27 16.82 -1.93
N ARG A 141 -0.96 16.78 -3.23
CA ARG A 141 -1.66 17.61 -4.21
C ARG A 141 -3.03 17.02 -4.52
N ILE A 142 -4.08 17.82 -4.42
CA ILE A 142 -5.42 17.42 -4.86
C ILE A 142 -5.59 17.77 -6.34
N VAL A 143 -5.87 16.77 -7.16
CA VAL A 143 -6.02 16.91 -8.62
C VAL A 143 -7.50 16.80 -8.99
N GLY A 144 -7.96 17.63 -9.92
CA GLY A 144 -9.36 17.65 -10.38
C GLY A 144 -10.23 18.67 -9.64
N LEU A 145 -9.63 19.72 -9.09
CA LEU A 145 -10.28 20.93 -8.61
C LEU A 145 -9.81 22.14 -9.42
N ASP A 146 -10.59 23.22 -9.39
CA ASP A 146 -10.14 24.51 -9.92
C ASP A 146 -9.14 25.15 -8.95
N GLY A 147 -7.92 25.40 -9.43
CA GLY A 147 -6.81 25.93 -8.64
C GLY A 147 -5.96 24.85 -7.96
N GLU A 148 -4.93 25.29 -7.25
CA GLU A 148 -4.04 24.39 -6.51
C GLU A 148 -4.49 24.22 -5.07
N VAL A 149 -4.85 22.99 -4.70
CA VAL A 149 -5.14 22.61 -3.31
C VAL A 149 -4.13 21.56 -2.87
N TRP A 150 -3.54 21.80 -1.71
CA TRP A 150 -2.60 20.90 -1.06
C TRP A 150 -3.16 20.54 0.32
N ALA A 151 -3.09 19.27 0.66
CA ALA A 151 -3.49 18.76 1.96
C ALA A 151 -2.27 18.22 2.70
N LYS A 152 -2.14 18.54 3.98
CA LYS A 152 -1.16 17.92 4.86
C LYS A 152 -1.56 16.48 5.24
N THR A 153 -2.83 16.25 5.54
CA THR A 153 -3.36 14.93 5.91
C THR A 153 -4.89 14.88 5.82
N ALA A 154 -5.45 13.68 5.94
CA ALA A 154 -6.88 13.46 6.13
C ALA A 154 -7.19 13.12 7.60
N VAL A 155 -8.30 13.64 8.10
CA VAL A 155 -8.78 13.42 9.47
C VAL A 155 -10.09 12.63 9.54
N GLY A 156 -10.85 12.60 8.44
CA GLY A 156 -12.08 11.83 8.35
C GLY A 156 -12.54 11.64 6.89
N TYR A 157 -13.48 10.73 6.68
CA TYR A 157 -14.12 10.55 5.38
C TYR A 157 -15.57 10.07 5.52
N HIS A 158 -16.41 10.42 4.54
CA HIS A 158 -17.78 9.93 4.44
C HIS A 158 -17.96 9.23 3.07
N PRO A 159 -18.17 7.90 3.03
CA PRO A 159 -18.06 7.11 1.79
C PRO A 159 -19.11 7.45 0.72
N THR A 160 -20.24 8.01 1.13
CA THR A 160 -21.40 8.24 0.26
C THR A 160 -21.91 9.68 0.29
N GLU A 161 -21.27 10.56 1.06
CA GLU A 161 -21.66 11.97 1.12
C GLU A 161 -21.45 12.64 -0.24
N GLN A 162 -22.39 13.53 -0.57
CA GLN A 162 -22.37 14.35 -1.76
C GLN A 162 -22.55 15.80 -1.34
N LEU A 163 -21.58 16.62 -1.70
CA LEU A 163 -21.58 18.07 -1.49
C LEU A 163 -22.27 18.76 -2.67
N GLY A 164 -22.86 19.92 -2.39
CA GLY A 164 -23.38 20.80 -3.45
C GLY A 164 -22.28 21.52 -4.24
N GLN A 165 -21.02 21.43 -3.81
CA GLN A 165 -19.86 22.08 -4.41
C GLN A 165 -18.58 21.25 -4.17
N PRO A 166 -17.53 21.39 -4.99
CA PRO A 166 -16.33 20.53 -4.89
C PRO A 166 -15.56 20.64 -3.56
N VAL A 167 -15.62 21.80 -2.90
CA VAL A 167 -14.91 22.06 -1.62
C VAL A 167 -15.80 22.88 -0.69
N VAL A 168 -15.88 22.48 0.57
CA VAL A 168 -16.53 23.23 1.66
C VAL A 168 -15.47 23.62 2.69
N TRP A 169 -15.51 24.88 3.13
CA TRP A 169 -14.58 25.45 4.12
C TRP A 169 -15.34 25.70 5.43
N PRO A 170 -15.17 24.86 6.46
CA PRO A 170 -15.82 25.06 7.76
C PRO A 170 -15.37 26.39 8.40
N MET A 171 -16.31 27.14 8.97
CA MET A 171 -15.99 28.37 9.70
C MET A 171 -15.61 28.05 11.16
N GLY A 172 -14.52 28.62 11.67
CA GLY A 172 -14.30 28.77 13.11
C GLY A 172 -13.37 27.79 13.85
N THR A 173 -12.59 26.95 13.16
CA THR A 173 -11.76 25.91 13.81
C THR A 173 -10.33 26.31 14.17
N GLY A 174 -9.84 27.50 13.78
CA GLY A 174 -8.46 27.95 14.02
C GLY A 174 -7.40 27.21 13.19
N GLU A 175 -7.60 25.93 12.89
CA GLU A 175 -6.87 25.13 11.92
C GLU A 175 -7.58 25.20 10.54
N LYS A 176 -6.80 25.35 9.47
CA LYS A 176 -7.33 25.45 8.10
C LYS A 176 -7.76 24.06 7.61
N THR A 177 -9.01 23.70 7.86
CA THR A 177 -9.60 22.45 7.38
C THR A 177 -10.48 22.66 6.15
N ALA A 178 -10.70 21.59 5.38
CA ALA A 178 -11.61 21.57 4.24
C ALA A 178 -12.30 20.21 4.12
N VAL A 179 -13.52 20.19 3.60
CA VAL A 179 -14.18 18.96 3.15
C VAL A 179 -14.21 18.97 1.63
N ILE A 180 -13.58 17.97 1.00
CA ILE A 180 -13.44 17.87 -0.45
C ILE A 180 -14.29 16.73 -0.99
N GLN A 181 -14.99 16.98 -2.11
CA GLN A 181 -15.72 15.97 -2.86
C GLN A 181 -14.77 15.05 -3.63
N PHE A 182 -14.93 13.75 -3.39
CA PHE A 182 -14.32 12.65 -4.13
C PHE A 182 -15.41 11.77 -4.77
N ASN A 183 -15.06 10.71 -5.49
CA ASN A 183 -16.03 9.90 -6.21
C ASN A 183 -15.93 8.40 -5.92
N PRO A 184 -16.85 7.82 -5.11
CA PRO A 184 -17.85 8.49 -4.28
C PRO A 184 -17.28 9.04 -2.95
N GLY A 185 -18.03 9.92 -2.31
CA GLY A 185 -17.82 10.34 -0.92
C GLY A 185 -17.00 11.61 -0.74
N THR A 186 -16.79 12.01 0.51
CA THR A 186 -16.02 13.21 0.88
C THR A 186 -14.88 12.85 1.83
N VAL A 187 -13.84 13.70 1.86
CA VAL A 187 -12.73 13.59 2.80
C VAL A 187 -12.55 14.92 3.51
N GLU A 188 -12.46 14.88 4.84
CA GLU A 188 -12.05 16.02 5.65
C GLU A 188 -10.52 16.03 5.75
N ILE A 189 -9.93 17.16 5.36
CA ILE A 189 -8.48 17.37 5.29
C ILE A 189 -8.02 18.53 6.16
N ILE A 190 -6.75 18.50 6.53
CA ILE A 190 -5.99 19.64 7.04
C ILE A 190 -5.10 20.15 5.89
N LEU A 191 -5.10 21.46 5.65
CA LEU A 191 -4.24 22.13 4.66
C LEU A 191 -2.78 22.20 5.11
#